data_AF-A0AA96V3M0-F1
#
_entry.id   AF-A0AA96V3M0-F1
#
_cell.length_a   1.000
_cell.length_b   1.000
_cell.length_c   1.000
_cell.angle_alpha   90.00
_cell.angle_beta   90.00
_cell.angle_gamma   90.00
#
_symmetry.space_group_name_H-M   'P 1'
#
loop_
_entity.id
_entity.type
_entity.pdbx_description
1 polymer ?
#
loop_
_entity_poly.entity_id
_entity_poly.type
_entity_poly.pdbx_seq_one_letter_code
_entity_poly.pdbx_strand_id
1 'polypeptide(L)'
;MMNPVENIKIPNFQIFEKKADLIYYDGPLLSHLISPAGEDYIFYWVDVNEKYNKWIVFQTTPSQIEEYLNKKISLRQFMFDCLEGIAYSIDIDNNIDYHNVFAFNINTILPEYLPTEDSYHVFEVREYPARKKTDENVNYVRNEHEKIQQVREEDSDYRIENSDGEN
;
A
#
# COMPACT_ATOMS: atom_id res chain seq x y z
N MET A 1 8.44 -29.76 0.01
CA MET A 1 7.42 -29.28 -0.95
C MET A 1 6.21 -28.84 -0.13
N MET A 2 5.65 -27.65 -0.39
CA MET A 2 4.39 -27.23 0.25
C MET A 2 3.27 -28.14 -0.21
N ASN A 3 2.39 -28.54 0.70
CA ASN A 3 1.29 -29.45 0.37
C ASN A 3 0.06 -28.60 -0.02
N PRO A 4 -0.46 -28.74 -1.24
CA PRO A 4 -1.66 -28.04 -1.64
C PRO A 4 -2.84 -28.45 -0.75
N VAL A 5 -3.66 -27.47 -0.36
CA VAL A 5 -4.95 -27.74 0.28
C VAL A 5 -5.99 -27.91 -0.82
N GLU A 6 -6.64 -29.07 -0.84
CA GLU A 6 -7.70 -29.36 -1.80
C GLU A 6 -9.00 -28.62 -1.44
N ASN A 7 -9.85 -28.36 -2.44
CA ASN A 7 -11.18 -27.74 -2.30
C ASN A 7 -11.21 -26.28 -1.83
N ILE A 8 -10.08 -25.56 -1.84
CA ILE A 8 -10.07 -24.10 -1.67
C ILE A 8 -10.28 -23.41 -3.01
N LYS A 9 -11.23 -22.47 -3.04
CA LYS A 9 -11.43 -21.60 -4.20
C LYS A 9 -10.27 -20.61 -4.30
N ILE A 10 -9.49 -20.70 -5.37
CA ILE A 10 -8.41 -19.77 -5.65
C ILE A 10 -9.00 -18.43 -6.13
N PRO A 11 -8.67 -17.29 -5.48
CA PRO A 11 -9.06 -15.97 -5.98
C PRO A 11 -8.46 -15.66 -7.35
N ASN A 12 -9.17 -14.89 -8.16
CA ASN A 12 -8.58 -14.31 -9.36
C ASN A 12 -7.74 -13.09 -8.98
N PHE A 13 -6.45 -13.29 -8.74
CA PHE A 13 -5.55 -12.23 -8.31
C PHE A 13 -5.30 -11.14 -9.38
N GLN A 14 -5.54 -11.43 -10.67
CA GLN A 14 -5.32 -10.45 -11.75
C GLN A 14 -6.21 -9.22 -11.65
N ILE A 15 -7.37 -9.32 -10.99
CA ILE A 15 -8.34 -8.22 -10.88
C ILE A 15 -8.23 -7.47 -9.55
N PHE A 16 -7.19 -7.74 -8.75
CA PHE A 16 -6.97 -7.08 -7.47
C PHE A 16 -6.37 -5.68 -7.71
N GLU A 17 -6.76 -4.72 -6.88
CA GLU A 17 -6.24 -3.35 -6.93
C GLU A 17 -5.09 -3.21 -5.93
N LYS A 18 -3.92 -2.76 -6.40
CA LYS A 18 -2.80 -2.43 -5.51
C LYS A 18 -3.07 -1.15 -4.75
N LYS A 19 -3.02 -1.22 -3.41
CA LYS A 19 -3.15 -0.05 -2.52
C LYS A 19 -1.81 0.58 -2.17
N ALA A 20 -0.82 -0.22 -1.80
CA ALA A 20 0.49 0.30 -1.40
C ALA A 20 1.60 -0.75 -1.54
N ASP A 21 2.84 -0.28 -1.67
CA ASP A 21 4.02 -1.09 -1.38
C ASP A 21 4.44 -0.79 0.06
N LEU A 22 4.33 -1.78 0.93
CA LEU A 22 4.71 -1.67 2.34
C LEU A 22 6.23 -1.75 2.50
N ILE A 23 6.91 -2.51 1.64
CA ILE A 23 8.37 -2.53 1.54
C ILE A 23 8.74 -2.49 0.06
N TYR A 24 9.70 -1.64 -0.27
CA TYR A 24 10.20 -1.47 -1.63
C TYR A 24 11.71 -1.29 -1.65
N TYR A 25 12.39 -2.08 -2.47
CA TYR A 25 13.81 -1.94 -2.76
C TYR A 25 14.09 -2.43 -4.19
N ASP A 26 14.36 -1.49 -5.12
CA ASP A 26 14.48 -1.75 -6.56
C ASP A 26 13.33 -2.60 -7.16
N GLY A 27 12.16 -2.51 -6.52
CA GLY A 27 11.00 -3.34 -6.76
C GLY A 27 10.19 -3.56 -5.47
N PRO A 28 8.91 -3.92 -5.57
CA PRO A 28 8.11 -4.26 -4.40
C PRO A 28 8.60 -5.57 -3.76
N LEU A 29 8.84 -5.56 -2.46
CA LEU A 29 9.11 -6.77 -1.67
C LEU A 29 7.89 -7.22 -0.86
N LEU A 30 7.07 -6.24 -0.47
CA LEU A 30 5.84 -6.47 0.27
C LEU A 30 4.78 -5.48 -0.22
N SER A 31 3.69 -5.97 -0.80
CA SER A 31 2.62 -5.12 -1.34
C SER A 31 1.27 -5.46 -0.72
N HIS A 32 0.47 -4.44 -0.50
CA HIS A 32 -0.92 -4.55 -0.05
C HIS A 32 -1.86 -4.37 -1.24
N LEU A 33 -2.66 -5.38 -1.51
CA LEU A 33 -3.66 -5.41 -2.58
C LEU A 33 -5.05 -5.64 -1.96
N ILE A 34 -6.08 -5.16 -2.65
CA ILE A 34 -7.47 -5.33 -2.25
C ILE A 34 -8.23 -6.11 -3.33
N SER A 35 -9.00 -7.11 -2.89
CA SER A 35 -9.89 -7.88 -3.77
C SER A 35 -11.09 -7.03 -4.21
N PRO A 36 -11.80 -7.38 -5.29
CA PRO A 36 -13.04 -6.69 -5.68
C PRO A 36 -14.13 -6.70 -4.60
N ALA A 37 -14.07 -7.63 -3.65
CA ALA A 37 -14.97 -7.71 -2.51
C ALA A 37 -14.56 -6.79 -1.34
N GLY A 38 -13.40 -6.13 -1.44
CA GLY A 38 -12.87 -5.23 -0.39
C GLY A 38 -12.02 -5.94 0.65
N GLU A 39 -11.54 -7.15 0.39
CA GLU A 39 -10.70 -7.91 1.32
C GLU A 39 -9.22 -7.56 1.13
N ASP A 40 -8.48 -7.49 2.23
CA ASP A 40 -7.06 -7.14 2.23
C ASP A 40 -6.17 -8.37 2.03
N TYR A 41 -5.21 -8.25 1.11
CA TYR A 41 -4.22 -9.27 0.82
C TYR A 41 -2.81 -8.68 0.85
N ILE A 42 -1.88 -9.48 1.39
CA ILE A 42 -0.46 -9.17 1.38
C ILE A 42 0.24 -10.06 0.37
N PHE A 43 1.04 -9.44 -0.49
CA PHE A 43 1.91 -10.08 -1.46
C PHE A 43 3.34 -9.94 -0.97
N TYR A 44 3.97 -11.05 -0.62
CA TYR A 44 5.35 -11.11 -0.14
C TYR A 44 6.24 -11.80 -1.18
N TRP A 45 7.23 -11.08 -1.69
CA TRP A 45 8.20 -11.62 -2.64
C TRP A 45 9.21 -12.50 -1.89
N VAL A 46 9.41 -13.73 -2.37
CA VAL A 46 10.24 -14.73 -1.68
C VAL A 46 11.41 -15.25 -2.50
N ASP A 47 11.30 -15.23 -3.83
CA ASP A 47 12.32 -15.80 -4.72
C ASP A 47 12.14 -15.28 -6.15
N VAL A 48 13.19 -15.42 -6.96
CA VAL A 48 13.17 -15.10 -8.39
C VAL A 48 14.02 -16.09 -9.17
N ASN A 49 13.55 -16.46 -10.35
CA ASN A 49 14.34 -17.18 -11.34
C ASN A 49 14.26 -16.46 -12.70
N GLU A 50 14.87 -17.05 -13.73
CA GLU A 50 14.95 -16.46 -15.07
C GLU A 50 13.59 -16.12 -15.70
N LYS A 51 12.51 -16.78 -15.25
CA LYS A 51 11.18 -16.66 -15.85
C LYS A 51 10.14 -16.03 -14.92
N TYR A 52 10.27 -16.21 -13.61
CA TYR A 52 9.22 -15.91 -12.65
C TYR A 52 9.75 -15.25 -11.38
N ASN A 53 8.96 -14.32 -10.87
CA ASN A 53 9.00 -13.87 -9.49
C ASN A 53 8.02 -14.71 -8.67
N LYS A 54 8.49 -15.28 -7.56
CA LYS A 54 7.68 -16.10 -6.68
C LYS A 54 7.17 -15.26 -5.51
N TRP A 55 5.88 -15.38 -5.27
CA TRP A 55 5.15 -14.65 -4.25
C TRP A 55 4.41 -15.59 -3.33
N ILE A 56 4.46 -15.29 -2.03
CA ILE A 56 3.51 -15.81 -1.05
C ILE A 56 2.45 -14.76 -0.81
N VAL A 57 1.19 -15.15 -0.94
CA VAL A 57 0.03 -14.28 -0.78
C VAL A 57 -0.85 -14.78 0.33
N PHE A 58 -1.31 -13.90 1.20
CA PHE A 58 -2.22 -14.27 2.29
C PHE A 58 -3.22 -13.15 2.59
N GLN A 59 -4.40 -13.56 3.04
CA GLN A 59 -5.45 -12.62 3.44
C GLN A 59 -5.17 -12.11 4.86
N THR A 60 -5.51 -10.84 5.08
CA THR A 60 -5.29 -10.13 6.35
C THR A 60 -6.48 -9.24 6.70
N THR A 61 -6.41 -8.60 7.86
CA THR A 61 -7.25 -7.48 8.26
C THR A 61 -6.48 -6.15 8.23
N PRO A 62 -7.17 -5.00 8.16
CA PRO A 62 -6.54 -3.68 8.32
C PRO A 62 -5.81 -3.51 9.66
N SER A 63 -6.33 -4.10 10.74
CA SER A 63 -5.72 -4.02 12.08
C SER A 63 -4.32 -4.65 12.10
N GLN A 64 -4.15 -5.82 11.48
CA GLN A 64 -2.85 -6.49 11.44
C GLN A 64 -1.84 -5.74 10.56
N ILE A 65 -2.30 -5.11 9.47
CA ILE A 65 -1.46 -4.21 8.66
C ILE A 65 -0.95 -3.06 9.53
N GLU A 66 -1.84 -2.41 10.27
CA GLU A 66 -1.47 -1.32 11.19
C GLU A 66 -0.50 -1.79 12.28
N GLU A 67 -0.72 -2.97 12.87
CA GLU A 67 0.19 -3.55 13.85
C GLU A 67 1.59 -3.80 13.27
N TYR A 68 1.67 -4.34 12.06
CA TYR A 68 2.93 -4.56 11.36
C TYR A 68 3.66 -3.23 11.08
N LEU A 69 2.96 -2.24 10.52
CA LEU A 69 3.51 -0.91 10.22
C LEU A 69 4.00 -0.18 11.48
N ASN A 70 3.31 -0.38 12.60
CA ASN A 70 3.71 0.16 13.91
C ASN A 70 4.73 -0.70 14.66
N LYS A 71 5.32 -1.72 14.00
CA LYS A 71 6.33 -2.62 14.57
C LYS A 71 5.86 -3.41 15.79
N LYS A 72 4.55 -3.60 15.95
CA LYS A 72 3.97 -4.41 17.05
C LYS A 72 4.13 -5.90 16.78
N ILE A 73 4.02 -6.29 15.51
CA ILE A 73 4.25 -7.66 15.03
C ILE A 73 5.32 -7.66 13.93
N SER A 74 6.11 -8.74 13.84
CA SER A 74 7.05 -8.94 12.73
C SER A 74 6.32 -9.49 11.50
N LEU A 75 6.93 -9.40 10.30
CA LEU A 75 6.36 -10.00 9.09
C LEU A 75 6.17 -11.52 9.23
N ARG A 76 7.07 -12.21 9.95
CA ARG A 76 6.87 -13.63 10.27
C ARG A 76 5.59 -13.87 11.06
N GLN A 77 5.38 -13.13 12.15
CA GLN A 77 4.15 -13.26 12.95
C GLN A 77 2.92 -12.89 12.12
N PHE A 78 3.02 -11.80 11.35
CA PHE A 78 1.96 -11.32 10.48
C PHE A 78 1.50 -12.38 9.47
N MET A 79 2.47 -13.10 8.89
CA MET A 79 2.20 -14.19 7.96
C MET A 79 1.53 -15.39 8.64
N PHE A 80 1.97 -15.79 9.83
CA PHE A 80 1.39 -16.94 10.54
C PHE A 80 0.02 -16.66 11.15
N ASP A 81 -0.28 -15.40 11.46
CA ASP A 81 -1.59 -14.94 11.92
C ASP A 81 -2.55 -14.63 10.76
N CYS A 82 -2.24 -15.07 9.53
CA CYS A 82 -3.11 -14.84 8.39
C CYS A 82 -4.48 -15.49 8.57
N LEU A 83 -5.47 -14.92 7.87
CA LEU A 83 -6.85 -15.40 7.99
C LEU A 83 -6.96 -16.87 7.55
N GLU A 84 -7.66 -17.67 8.36
CA GLU A 84 -7.87 -19.13 8.16
C GLU A 84 -6.58 -19.98 8.11
N GLY A 85 -5.39 -19.40 8.34
CA GLY A 85 -4.11 -20.10 8.21
C GLY A 85 -3.81 -20.57 6.79
N ILE A 86 -4.42 -19.94 5.79
CA ILE A 86 -4.24 -20.25 4.37
C ILE A 86 -3.41 -19.18 3.70
N ALA A 87 -2.45 -19.64 2.88
CA ALA A 87 -1.66 -18.79 2.00
C ALA A 87 -1.64 -19.40 0.59
N TYR A 88 -1.19 -18.61 -0.37
CA TYR A 88 -1.12 -18.97 -1.78
C TYR A 88 0.31 -18.79 -2.27
N SER A 89 0.80 -19.76 -3.03
CA SER A 89 2.03 -19.60 -3.82
C SER A 89 1.64 -19.17 -5.22
N ILE A 90 2.29 -18.14 -5.75
CA ILE A 90 2.03 -17.57 -7.07
C ILE A 90 3.36 -17.31 -7.77
N ASP A 91 3.47 -17.72 -9.03
CA ASP A 91 4.56 -17.31 -9.91
C ASP A 91 4.04 -16.20 -10.84
N ILE A 92 4.75 -15.06 -10.91
CA ILE A 92 4.39 -13.93 -11.78
C ILE A 92 5.53 -13.72 -12.78
N ASP A 93 5.21 -13.73 -14.08
CA ASP A 93 6.19 -13.51 -15.14
C ASP A 93 6.38 -12.01 -15.49
N ASN A 94 7.25 -11.74 -16.48
CA ASN A 94 7.54 -10.38 -16.93
C ASN A 94 6.37 -9.68 -17.64
N ASN A 95 5.34 -10.42 -18.06
CA ASN A 95 4.12 -9.85 -18.62
C ASN A 95 3.05 -9.58 -17.55
N ILE A 96 3.38 -9.83 -16.28
CA ILE A 96 2.46 -9.74 -15.14
C ILE A 96 1.34 -10.79 -15.21
N ASP A 97 1.59 -11.90 -15.91
CA ASP A 97 0.69 -13.04 -15.91
C ASP A 97 0.94 -13.92 -14.69
N TYR A 98 -0.14 -14.47 -14.13
CA TYR A 98 -0.14 -15.27 -12.92
C TYR A 98 -0.13 -16.75 -13.28
N HIS A 99 0.85 -17.48 -12.75
CA HIS A 99 1.13 -18.89 -13.05
C HIS A 99 1.25 -19.71 -11.76
N ASN A 100 1.11 -21.03 -11.88
CA ASN A 100 1.36 -22.02 -10.82
C ASN A 100 0.71 -21.65 -9.47
N VAL A 101 -0.55 -21.20 -9.51
CA VAL A 101 -1.26 -20.75 -8.33
C VAL A 101 -1.80 -21.95 -7.54
N PHE A 102 -1.43 -22.07 -6.27
CA PHE A 102 -2.02 -23.07 -5.37
C PHE A 102 -2.09 -22.56 -3.93
N ALA A 103 -3.14 -22.99 -3.21
CA ALA A 103 -3.33 -22.71 -1.79
C ALA A 103 -2.60 -23.76 -0.94
N PHE A 104 -2.07 -23.36 0.21
CA PHE A 104 -1.41 -24.25 1.16
C PHE A 104 -1.65 -23.76 2.60
N ASN A 105 -1.49 -24.65 3.59
CA ASN A 105 -1.54 -24.26 4.99
C ASN A 105 -0.24 -23.54 5.37
N ILE A 106 -0.33 -22.35 5.96
CA ILE A 106 0.85 -21.51 6.22
C ILE A 106 1.90 -22.20 7.10
N ASN A 107 1.50 -23.11 7.99
CA ASN A 107 2.43 -23.88 8.83
C ASN A 107 3.28 -24.89 8.04
N THR A 108 3.00 -25.08 6.75
CA THR A 108 3.75 -25.97 5.84
C THR A 108 4.65 -25.21 4.87
N ILE A 109 4.76 -23.89 5.04
CA ILE A 109 5.66 -23.04 4.23
C ILE A 109 7.10 -23.56 4.30
N LEU A 110 7.82 -23.43 3.19
CA LEU A 110 9.21 -23.83 3.13
C LEU A 110 10.09 -22.90 3.99
N PRO A 111 11.07 -23.43 4.75
CA PRO A 111 11.91 -22.61 5.62
C PRO A 111 12.62 -21.45 4.91
N GLU A 112 13.03 -21.64 3.66
CA GLU A 112 13.69 -20.62 2.83
C GLU A 112 12.78 -19.44 2.45
N TYR A 113 11.45 -19.61 2.54
CA TYR A 113 10.47 -18.56 2.28
C TYR A 113 9.99 -17.87 3.55
N LEU A 114 10.53 -18.26 4.71
CA LEU A 114 10.17 -17.62 5.96
C LEU A 114 10.93 -16.31 6.15
N PRO A 115 10.24 -15.19 6.46
CA PRO A 115 10.90 -13.98 6.95
C PRO A 115 11.71 -14.27 8.21
N THR A 116 12.70 -13.45 8.55
CA THR A 116 13.38 -13.56 9.85
C THR A 116 12.41 -13.32 11.00
N GLU A 117 12.71 -13.79 12.21
CA GLU A 117 11.78 -13.61 13.34
C GLU A 117 11.60 -12.14 13.72
N ASP A 118 12.66 -11.34 13.51
CA ASP A 118 12.77 -9.91 13.79
C ASP A 118 12.48 -9.02 12.56
N SER A 119 11.79 -9.56 11.54
CA SER A 119 11.45 -8.86 10.30
C SER A 119 10.33 -7.81 10.50
N TYR A 120 10.51 -6.89 11.44
CA TYR A 120 9.60 -5.77 11.68
C TYR A 120 9.64 -4.78 10.52
N HIS A 121 8.56 -4.03 10.33
CA HIS A 121 8.55 -2.96 9.34
C HIS A 121 9.67 -1.94 9.64
N VAL A 122 10.56 -1.71 8.67
CA VAL A 122 11.55 -0.64 8.74
C VAL A 122 11.06 0.49 7.86
N PHE A 123 10.83 1.64 8.49
CA PHE A 123 10.46 2.85 7.77
C PHE A 123 11.70 3.37 7.04
N GLU A 124 11.85 3.03 5.77
CA GLU A 124 12.81 3.72 4.92
C GLU A 124 12.22 5.07 4.54
N VAL A 125 12.73 6.14 5.15
CA VAL A 125 12.49 7.49 4.63
C VAL A 125 13.12 7.52 3.25
N ARG A 126 12.32 7.38 2.21
CA ARG A 126 12.76 7.74 0.86
C ARG A 126 13.12 9.22 0.91
N GLU A 127 14.41 9.53 0.91
CA GLU A 127 14.88 10.83 0.44
C GLU A 127 14.51 10.91 -1.04
N TYR A 128 13.25 11.26 -1.32
CA TYR A 128 12.97 11.91 -2.58
C TYR A 128 13.86 13.14 -2.61
N PRO A 129 14.74 13.34 -3.61
CA PRO A 129 15.34 14.64 -3.79
C PRO A 129 14.16 15.59 -3.87
N ALA A 130 14.04 16.46 -2.86
CA ALA A 130 12.97 17.43 -2.77
C ALA A 130 12.81 17.98 -4.19
N ARG A 131 11.60 17.88 -4.77
CA ARG A 131 11.32 18.57 -6.04
C ARG A 131 11.94 19.94 -5.86
N LYS A 132 13.00 20.26 -6.61
CA LYS A 132 13.54 21.61 -6.61
C LYS A 132 12.30 22.44 -6.87
N LYS A 133 11.89 23.24 -5.89
CA LYS A 133 10.86 24.25 -6.12
C LYS A 133 11.47 25.07 -7.24
N THR A 134 11.06 24.83 -8.48
CA THR A 134 11.30 25.81 -9.51
C THR A 134 10.55 27.04 -9.03
N ASP A 135 11.26 28.16 -8.94
CA ASP A 135 10.78 29.43 -8.37
C ASP A 135 9.50 29.96 -9.07
N GLU A 136 9.06 29.31 -10.14
CA GLU A 136 7.85 29.62 -10.90
C GLU A 136 6.56 29.25 -10.15
N ASN A 137 6.53 28.21 -9.31
CA ASN A 137 5.30 27.79 -8.61
C ASN A 137 5.03 28.52 -7.29
N VAL A 138 6.01 29.24 -6.72
CA VAL A 138 5.79 30.07 -5.52
C VAL A 138 5.10 31.39 -5.89
N ASN A 139 5.33 31.90 -7.10
CA ASN A 139 4.71 33.15 -7.56
C ASN A 139 3.23 32.99 -7.91
N TYR A 140 2.79 31.82 -8.38
CA TYR A 140 1.36 31.60 -8.69
C TYR A 140 0.49 31.60 -7.42
N VAL A 141 0.91 30.86 -6.39
CA VAL A 141 0.12 30.75 -5.14
C VAL A 141 0.11 32.07 -4.36
N ARG A 142 1.22 32.83 -4.37
CA ARG A 142 1.28 34.14 -3.71
C ARG A 142 0.37 35.18 -4.39
N ASN A 143 0.38 35.22 -5.73
CA ASN A 143 -0.43 36.18 -6.48
C ASN A 143 -1.94 35.93 -6.34
N GLU A 144 -2.39 34.68 -6.20
CA GLU A 144 -3.81 34.37 -6.02
C GLU A 144 -4.28 34.66 -4.57
N HIS A 145 -3.44 34.45 -3.56
CA HIS A 145 -3.76 34.85 -2.19
C HIS A 145 -3.86 36.37 -2.03
N GLU A 146 -2.97 37.14 -2.69
CA GLU A 146 -3.02 38.61 -2.66
C GLU A 146 -4.28 39.14 -3.39
N LYS A 147 -4.67 38.55 -4.53
CA LYS A 147 -5.92 38.90 -5.23
C LYS A 147 -7.18 38.58 -4.41
N ILE A 148 -7.21 37.44 -3.71
CA ILE A 148 -8.38 37.05 -2.91
C ILE A 148 -8.52 37.91 -1.65
N GLN A 149 -7.43 38.42 -1.08
CA GLN A 149 -7.49 39.36 0.05
C GLN A 149 -7.95 40.76 -0.39
N GLN A 150 -7.51 41.25 -1.55
CA GLN A 150 -7.94 42.55 -2.08
C GLN A 150 -9.45 42.59 -2.39
N VAL A 151 -10.00 41.52 -2.98
CA VAL A 151 -11.44 41.42 -3.25
C VAL A 151 -12.27 41.35 -1.95
N ARG A 152 -11.73 40.76 -0.87
CA ARG A 152 -12.43 40.66 0.42
C ARG A 152 -12.43 41.96 1.21
N GLU A 153 -11.42 42.79 1.06
CA GLU A 153 -11.35 44.11 1.70
C GLU A 153 -12.27 45.12 0.98
N GLU A 154 -12.32 45.10 -0.36
CA GLU A 154 -13.22 45.96 -1.15
C GLU A 154 -14.72 45.63 -0.94
N ASP A 155 -15.07 44.35 -0.74
CA ASP A 155 -16.47 43.94 -0.44
C ASP A 155 -16.89 44.23 1.01
N SER A 156 -15.93 44.38 1.95
CA SER A 156 -16.24 44.73 3.34
C SER A 156 -16.50 46.22 3.55
N ASP A 157 -15.84 47.08 2.79
CA ASP A 157 -16.05 48.53 2.87
C ASP A 157 -17.38 48.96 2.24
N TYR A 158 -17.88 48.24 1.22
CA TYR A 158 -19.18 48.55 0.58
C TYR A 158 -20.42 48.22 1.44
N ARG A 159 -20.26 47.36 2.46
CA ARG A 159 -21.37 46.95 3.35
C ARG A 159 -21.52 47.84 4.60
N ILE A 160 -20.53 48.66 4.92
CA ILE A 160 -20.56 49.53 6.12
C ILE A 160 -21.12 50.93 5.80
N GLU A 161 -21.10 51.40 4.55
CA GLU A 161 -21.61 52.74 4.19
C GLU A 161 -23.11 52.85 3.88
N ASN A 162 -23.90 51.76 3.97
CA ASN A 162 -25.34 51.78 3.63
C ASN A 162 -26.28 51.38 4.78
N SER A 163 -25.83 51.39 6.05
CA SER A 163 -26.71 51.12 7.21
C SER A 163 -26.92 52.27 8.19
N ASP A 164 -26.30 53.44 8.00
CA ASP A 164 -26.49 54.62 8.87
C ASP A 164 -27.25 55.76 8.18
N GLY A 165 -28.38 55.42 7.56
CA GLY A 165 -29.29 56.34 6.89
C GLY A 165 -30.75 56.11 7.29
N GLU A 166 -31.03 55.92 8.57
CA GLU A 166 -32.37 56.19 9.11
C GLU A 166 -32.52 57.70 9.38
N ASN A 167 -33.40 58.33 8.62
CA ASN A 167 -34.40 59.27 9.12
C ASN A 167 -35.58 59.35 8.16
#